data_AF-A0A5R2MW73-F1
#
_entry.id   AF-A0A5R2MW73-F1
#
_cell.length_a   1.000
_cell.length_b   1.000
_cell.length_c   1.000
_cell.angle_alpha   90.00
_cell.angle_beta   90.00
_cell.angle_gamma   90.00
#
_symmetry.space_group_name_H-M   'P 1'
#
loop_
_entity.id
_entity.type
_entity.pdbx_description
1 polymer ?
#
loop_
_entity_poly.entity_id
_entity_poly.type
_entity_poly.pdbx_seq_one_letter_code
_entity_poly.pdbx_strand_id
1 'polypeptide(L)'
;GGPVWDAVFPLLNEFARVPVCGLIAQYNIPADSGADRLPALMQQVLHRSLTIRGFIQREFVDQRPAFYREMAEWIASGRVRYREDIVDGIGNAPQAFLGLLEGKN
;
A
#
# COMPACT_ATOMS: atom_id res chain seq x y z
N GLY A 1 1.50 6.91 -1.94
CA GLY A 1 0.84 8.24 -1.84
C GLY A 1 1.79 9.24 -1.20
N GLY A 2 1.31 10.46 -0.92
CA GLY A 2 2.08 11.50 -0.20
C GLY A 2 3.46 11.82 -0.80
N PRO A 3 4.43 12.25 0.03
CA PRO A 3 5.79 12.57 -0.41
C PRO A 3 6.53 11.41 -1.10
N VAL A 4 6.22 10.16 -0.74
CA VAL A 4 6.79 8.98 -1.40
C VAL A 4 6.37 8.91 -2.86
N TRP A 5 5.11 9.24 -3.16
CA TRP A 5 4.66 9.32 -4.55
C TRP A 5 5.45 10.38 -5.32
N ASP A 6 5.65 11.55 -4.73
CA ASP A 6 6.37 12.66 -5.38
C ASP A 6 7.84 12.30 -5.67
N ALA A 7 8.48 11.53 -4.79
CA ALA A 7 9.84 11.06 -4.98
C ALA A 7 9.95 9.94 -6.04
N VAL A 8 8.99 9.01 -6.08
CA VAL A 8 9.05 7.83 -6.95
C VAL A 8 8.49 8.09 -8.35
N PHE A 9 7.47 8.93 -8.47
CA PHE A 9 6.74 9.16 -9.72
C PHE A 9 7.64 9.59 -10.91
N PRO A 10 8.62 10.49 -10.74
CA PRO A 10 9.55 10.84 -11.82
C PRO A 10 10.50 9.72 -12.24
N LEU A 11 10.66 8.68 -11.41
CA LEU A 11 11.58 7.57 -11.60
C LEU A 11 10.92 6.36 -12.30
N LEU A 12 9.65 6.45 -12.67
CA LEU A 12 8.96 5.38 -13.36
C LEU A 12 9.53 5.16 -14.76
N ASN A 13 9.89 3.92 -15.06
CA ASN A 13 10.30 3.51 -16.41
C ASN A 13 9.12 3.51 -17.39
N GLU A 14 9.41 3.50 -18.68
CA GLU A 14 8.42 3.16 -19.70
C GLU A 14 7.80 1.78 -19.39
N PHE A 15 6.49 1.66 -19.56
CA PHE A 15 5.68 0.49 -19.23
C PHE A 15 5.67 0.07 -17.75
N ALA A 16 6.03 0.98 -16.83
CA ALA A 16 5.98 0.68 -15.40
C ALA A 16 4.54 0.38 -14.92
N ARG A 17 4.47 -0.48 -13.90
CA ARG A 17 3.21 -0.93 -13.27
C ARG A 17 3.16 -0.44 -11.83
N VAL A 18 2.09 0.26 -11.48
CA VAL A 18 1.85 0.81 -10.14
C VAL A 18 0.62 0.12 -9.54
N PRO A 19 0.81 -0.88 -8.66
CA PRO A 19 -0.29 -1.43 -7.88
C PRO A 19 -0.66 -0.46 -6.76
N VAL A 20 -1.93 -0.05 -6.72
CA VAL A 20 -2.45 0.87 -5.71
C VAL A 20 -3.24 0.06 -4.67
N CYS A 21 -2.58 -0.29 -3.57
CA CYS A 21 -3.17 -1.07 -2.47
C CYS A 21 -3.77 -0.22 -1.35
N GLY A 22 -3.43 1.07 -1.29
CA GLY A 22 -3.83 1.94 -0.19
C GLY A 22 -3.32 3.37 -0.34
N LEU A 23 -3.88 4.26 0.48
CA LEU A 23 -3.67 5.70 0.43
C LEU A 23 -3.52 6.27 1.84
N ILE A 24 -2.74 5.60 2.70
CA ILE A 24 -2.64 5.93 4.13
C ILE A 24 -2.21 7.38 4.39
N ALA A 25 -1.33 7.93 3.54
CA ALA A 25 -0.90 9.32 3.59
C ALA A 25 -2.04 10.32 3.34
N GLN A 26 -3.20 9.88 2.84
CA GLN A 26 -4.36 10.71 2.54
C GLN A 26 -5.55 10.49 3.49
N TYR A 27 -5.51 9.49 4.39
CA TYR A 27 -6.69 9.15 5.21
C TYR A 27 -7.13 10.28 6.15
N ASN A 28 -6.19 11.07 6.67
CA ASN A 28 -6.47 12.15 7.63
C ASN A 28 -6.39 13.55 7.01
N ILE A 29 -6.40 13.63 5.68
CA ILE A 29 -6.23 14.87 4.93
C ILE A 29 -7.57 15.23 4.25
N PRO A 30 -8.06 16.48 4.33
CA PRO A 30 -9.26 16.88 3.62
C PRO A 30 -9.13 16.62 2.11
N ALA A 31 -10.18 16.11 1.48
CA ALA A 31 -10.18 15.72 0.07
C ALA A 31 -9.73 16.85 -0.88
N ASP A 32 -9.97 18.11 -0.49
CA ASP A 32 -9.72 19.29 -1.31
C ASP A 32 -8.38 19.97 -0.99
N SER A 33 -7.55 19.34 -0.15
CA SER A 33 -6.26 19.92 0.24
C SER A 33 -5.14 19.47 -0.71
N GLY A 34 -4.51 20.47 -1.33
CA GLY A 34 -3.37 20.28 -2.24
C GLY A 34 -3.60 20.80 -3.65
N ALA A 35 -2.53 20.84 -4.44
CA ALA A 35 -2.60 21.21 -5.85
C ALA A 35 -3.21 20.05 -6.67
N ASP A 36 -3.94 20.38 -7.74
CA ASP A 36 -4.36 19.38 -8.72
C ASP A 36 -3.15 18.76 -9.42
N ARG A 37 -3.00 17.44 -9.29
CA ARG A 37 -1.90 16.65 -9.86
C ARG A 37 -2.35 15.78 -11.04
N LEU A 38 -3.64 15.77 -11.36
CA LEU A 38 -4.20 14.91 -12.39
C LEU A 38 -3.61 15.21 -13.79
N PRO A 39 -3.41 16.46 -14.24
CA PRO A 39 -2.85 16.72 -15.55
C PRO A 39 -1.43 16.15 -15.72
N ALA A 40 -0.55 16.35 -14.73
CA ALA A 40 0.81 15.82 -14.75
C ALA A 40 0.81 14.28 -14.70
N LEU A 41 -0.10 13.69 -13.92
CA LEU A 41 -0.29 12.24 -13.87
C LEU A 41 -0.67 11.69 -15.25
N MET A 42 -1.70 12.24 -15.87
CA MET A 42 -2.20 11.77 -17.17
C MET A 42 -1.15 11.94 -18.27
N GLN A 43 -0.37 13.02 -18.24
CA GLN A 43 0.76 13.18 -19.15
C GLN A 43 1.77 12.03 -19.00
N GLN A 44 2.22 11.70 -17.79
CA GLN A 44 3.19 10.60 -17.64
C GLN A 44 2.59 9.24 -17.99
N VAL A 45 1.32 9.00 -17.66
CA VAL A 45 0.61 7.77 -18.05
C VAL A 45 0.65 7.58 -19.56
N LEU A 46 0.36 8.65 -20.31
CA LEU A 46 0.40 8.63 -21.77
C LEU A 46 1.83 8.46 -22.32
N HIS A 47 2.77 9.30 -21.88
CA HIS A 47 4.12 9.32 -22.46
C HIS A 47 4.94 8.08 -22.12
N ARG A 48 4.69 7.45 -20.97
CA ARG A 48 5.44 6.27 -20.49
C ARG A 48 4.62 4.99 -20.56
N SER A 49 3.42 5.00 -21.14
CA SER A 49 2.56 3.81 -21.22
C SER A 49 2.34 3.11 -19.87
N LEU A 50 2.07 3.89 -18.81
CA LEU A 50 2.00 3.36 -17.45
C LEU A 50 0.71 2.56 -17.22
N THR A 51 0.82 1.47 -16.46
CA THR A 51 -0.36 0.79 -15.88
C THR A 51 -0.49 1.18 -14.41
N ILE A 52 -1.55 1.89 -14.06
CA ILE A 52 -1.88 2.23 -12.67
C ILE A 52 -3.17 1.50 -12.31
N ARG A 53 -3.10 0.55 -11.38
CA ARG A 53 -4.22 -0.32 -11.04
C ARG A 53 -4.48 -0.37 -9.55
N GLY A 54 -5.63 0.13 -9.13
CA GLY A 54 -6.20 -0.15 -7.82
C GLY A 54 -6.60 -1.61 -7.70
N PHE A 55 -6.45 -2.17 -6.51
CA PHE A 55 -6.96 -3.50 -6.19
C PHE A 55 -7.35 -3.59 -4.72
N ILE A 56 -8.36 -4.40 -4.42
CA ILE A 56 -8.81 -4.74 -3.08
C ILE A 56 -8.71 -6.25 -2.91
N GLN A 57 -8.22 -6.72 -1.75
CA GLN A 57 -7.99 -8.14 -1.47
C GLN A 57 -9.20 -9.03 -1.81
N ARG A 58 -10.43 -8.51 -1.67
CA ARG A 58 -11.67 -9.23 -1.97
C ARG A 58 -11.78 -9.74 -3.42
N GLU A 59 -11.08 -9.12 -4.37
CA GLU A 59 -11.00 -9.57 -5.77
C GLU A 59 -10.26 -10.93 -5.92
N PHE A 60 -9.51 -11.36 -4.89
CA PHE A 60 -8.61 -12.51 -4.94
C PHE A 60 -8.97 -13.60 -3.92
N VAL A 61 -10.18 -13.58 -3.36
CA VAL A 61 -10.60 -14.54 -2.31
C VAL A 61 -10.50 -15.99 -2.77
N ASP A 62 -10.77 -16.26 -4.04
CA ASP A 62 -10.67 -17.61 -4.64
C ASP A 62 -9.23 -18.16 -4.63
N GLN A 63 -8.22 -17.28 -4.55
CA GLN A 63 -6.81 -17.65 -4.49
C GLN A 63 -6.33 -17.92 -3.06
N ARG A 64 -7.13 -17.58 -2.04
CA ARG A 64 -6.75 -17.69 -0.62
C ARG A 64 -6.31 -19.10 -0.21
N PRO A 65 -6.96 -20.21 -0.65
CA PRO A 65 -6.50 -21.55 -0.30
C PRO A 65 -5.10 -21.87 -0.83
N ALA A 66 -4.75 -21.40 -2.03
CA ALA A 66 -3.41 -21.57 -2.59
C ALA A 66 -2.38 -20.73 -1.83
N PHE A 67 -2.72 -19.46 -1.58
CA PHE A 67 -1.89 -18.55 -0.81
C PHE A 67 -1.53 -19.10 0.57
N TYR A 68 -2.50 -19.66 1.32
CA TYR A 68 -2.22 -20.21 2.64
C TYR A 68 -1.27 -21.41 2.62
N ARG A 69 -1.38 -22.30 1.62
CA ARG A 69 -0.43 -23.42 1.50
C ARG A 69 0.98 -22.91 1.23
N GLU A 70 1.14 -22.06 0.22
CA GLU A 70 2.46 -21.55 -0.21
C GLU A 70 3.11 -20.67 0.87
N MET A 71 2.35 -19.75 1.47
CA MET A 71 2.88 -18.84 2.48
C MET A 71 3.27 -19.57 3.77
N ALA A 72 2.48 -20.58 4.19
CA ALA A 72 2.84 -21.40 5.36
C ALA A 72 4.17 -22.13 5.14
N GLU A 73 4.38 -22.71 3.95
CA GLU A 73 5.65 -23.33 3.59
C GLU A 73 6.80 -22.31 3.56
N TRP A 74 6.57 -21.11 3.06
CA TRP A 74 7.59 -20.06 3.02
C TRP A 74 7.97 -19.56 4.40
N ILE A 75 7.01 -19.42 5.31
CA ILE A 75 7.26 -19.09 6.71
C ILE A 75 8.03 -20.22 7.39
N ALA A 76 7.57 -21.47 7.27
CA ALA A 76 8.20 -22.62 7.90
C ALA A 76 9.65 -22.86 7.41
N SER A 77 9.91 -22.61 6.12
CA SER A 77 11.25 -22.70 5.53
C SER A 77 12.13 -21.47 5.76
N GLY A 78 11.61 -20.40 6.35
CA GLY A 78 12.33 -19.14 6.56
C GLY A 78 12.56 -18.32 5.29
N ARG A 79 11.96 -18.69 4.16
CA ARG A 79 11.94 -17.91 2.91
C ARG A 79 11.16 -16.60 3.07
N VAL A 80 10.13 -16.63 3.91
CA VAL A 80 9.41 -15.44 4.37
C VAL A 80 9.57 -15.33 5.88
N ARG A 81 9.89 -14.12 6.35
CA ARG A 81 9.94 -13.79 7.78
C ARG A 81 8.89 -12.73 8.05
N TYR A 82 8.27 -12.79 9.22
CA TYR A 82 7.28 -11.83 9.67
C TYR A 82 7.74 -11.19 10.99
N ARG A 83 7.26 -9.99 11.25
CA ARG A 83 7.46 -9.24 12.50
C ARG A 83 6.10 -8.75 12.94
N GLU A 84 5.81 -8.95 14.21
CA GLU A 84 4.57 -8.49 14.84
C GLU A 84 4.91 -7.44 15.88
N ASP A 85 4.10 -6.39 15.93
CA ASP A 85 4.03 -5.49 17.07
C ASP A 85 2.79 -5.88 17.88
N ILE A 86 3.00 -6.44 19.08
CA ILE A 86 1.95 -7.04 19.90
C ILE A 86 1.66 -6.12 21.08
N VAL A 87 0.43 -5.61 21.15
CA VAL A 87 -0.07 -4.80 22.25
C VAL A 87 -1.12 -5.59 23.02
N ASP A 88 -0.81 -5.93 24.26
CA ASP A 88 -1.71 -6.71 25.13
C ASP A 88 -2.87 -5.88 25.68
N GLY A 89 -4.05 -6.51 25.75
CA GLY A 89 -5.25 -5.94 26.36
C GLY A 89 -6.05 -5.03 25.43
N ILE A 90 -7.35 -5.34 25.28
CA ILE A 90 -8.25 -4.61 24.37
C ILE A 90 -8.38 -3.12 24.70
N GLY A 91 -8.21 -2.74 25.97
CA GLY A 91 -8.22 -1.33 26.39
C GLY A 91 -7.11 -0.48 25.76
N ASN A 92 -6.03 -1.11 25.30
CA ASN A 92 -4.90 -0.44 24.64
C ASN A 92 -5.09 -0.30 23.11
N ALA A 93 -6.12 -0.92 22.53
CA ALA A 93 -6.36 -0.90 21.09
C ALA A 93 -6.46 0.52 20.49
N PRO A 94 -7.12 1.51 21.14
CA PRO A 94 -7.15 2.88 20.61
C PRO A 94 -5.74 3.48 20.48
N GLN A 95 -4.89 3.31 21.49
CA GLN A 95 -3.54 3.84 21.48
C GLN A 95 -2.65 3.12 20.45
N ALA A 96 -2.80 1.80 20.32
CA ALA A 96 -2.11 1.02 19.29
C ALA A 96 -2.51 1.47 17.87
N PHE A 97 -3.80 1.74 17.66
CA PHE A 97 -4.31 2.21 16.37
C PHE A 97 -3.82 3.63 16.02
N LEU A 98 -3.78 4.55 16.99
CA LEU A 98 -3.17 5.86 16.79
C LEU A 98 -1.68 5.73 16.44
N GLY A 99 -0.95 4.85 17.14
CA GLY A 99 0.45 4.54 16.85
C GLY A 99 0.68 4.05 15.42
N LEU A 100 -0.18 3.18 14.90
CA LEU A 100 -0.15 2.71 13.51
C LEU A 100 -0.23 3.87 12.50
N LEU A 101 -1.11 4.86 12.75
CA LEU A 101 -1.28 6.01 11.85
C LEU A 101 -0.11 7.01 11.94
N GLU A 102 0.67 6.95 13.01
CA GLU A 102 1.86 7.77 13.25
C GLU A 102 3.17 7.07 12.88
N GLY A 103 3.11 5.82 12.39
CA GLY A 103 4.30 5.03 12.04
C GLY A 103 5.13 4.58 13.24
N LYS A 104 4.49 4.35 14.40
CA LYS A 104 5.14 3.91 15.64
C LYS A 104 5.31 2.39 15.76
N ASN A 105 4.93 1.62 14.74
CA ASN A 105 4.99 0.15 14.68
C ASN A 105 5.72 -0.40 13.44
#